data_AF-A0A2N9LYB0-F1
#
_entry.id   AF-A0A2N9LYB0-F1
#
_cell.length_a   1.000
_cell.length_b   1.000
_cell.length_c   1.000
_cell.angle_alpha   90.00
_cell.angle_beta   90.00
_cell.angle_gamma   90.00
#
_symmetry.space_group_name_H-M   'P 1'
#
loop_
_entity.id
_entity.type
_entity.pdbx_description
1 polymer ?
#
loop_
_entity_poly.entity_id
_entity_poly.type
_entity_poly.pdbx_seq_one_letter_code
_entity_poly.pdbx_strand_id
1 'polypeptide(L)'
;MVMIRPHFASVIALGSTLCTCLAAVRLAAQPSSSPQTVATAPEGRAANPANQGRLALDQYLDGIAAQFEANRSAAVAAVHTRAQAEARQAKVHAQILSLIGALPARTPLDAKVIGETPADGFRIRKVLFESQPKFYVTALLYVPDGQPATGKRAAILMTPGHAASGEAGDAPMAAIFARNGFIVLSYDPIG
;
A
#
# COMPACT_ATOMS: atom_id res chain seq x y z
N MET A 1 52.79 6.62 -1.18
CA MET A 1 53.32 6.84 0.19
C MET A 1 53.03 8.27 0.59
N VAL A 2 51.85 8.51 1.16
CA VAL A 2 51.50 9.74 1.89
C VAL A 2 50.62 9.29 3.04
N MET A 3 51.08 9.59 4.25
CA MET A 3 50.54 9.21 5.54
C MET A 3 50.12 10.50 6.22
N ILE A 4 48.83 10.73 6.47
CA ILE A 4 48.36 11.75 7.43
C ILE A 4 47.19 11.17 8.24
N ARG A 5 47.31 11.40 9.54
CA ARG A 5 46.77 10.70 10.70
C ARG A 5 45.27 10.88 10.98
N PRO A 6 44.69 9.97 11.80
CA PRO A 6 43.35 10.09 12.36
C PRO A 6 43.35 11.01 13.60
N HIS A 7 42.30 11.80 13.78
CA HIS A 7 42.02 12.48 15.06
C HIS A 7 40.85 11.78 15.77
N PHE A 8 41.21 11.00 16.79
CA PHE A 8 40.36 10.58 17.90
C PHE A 8 40.79 11.40 19.13
N ALA A 9 39.86 12.16 19.72
CA ALA A 9 39.86 12.59 21.13
C ALA A 9 38.49 13.23 21.39
N SER A 10 37.57 12.51 22.03
CA SER A 10 37.35 12.59 23.49
C SER A 10 36.61 13.85 23.92
N VAL A 11 35.28 13.75 24.01
CA VAL A 11 34.51 14.45 25.05
C VAL A 11 33.50 13.44 25.61
N ILE A 12 33.89 12.82 26.72
CA ILE A 12 32.98 12.16 27.67
C ILE A 12 32.87 13.13 28.84
N ALA A 13 31.66 13.61 29.15
CA ALA A 13 31.26 13.87 30.53
C ALA A 13 29.77 14.23 30.65
N LEU A 14 29.08 13.35 31.39
CA LEU A 14 27.97 13.60 32.31
C LEU A 14 26.63 14.15 31.77
N GLY A 15 25.71 13.22 31.58
CA GLY A 15 24.27 13.45 31.56
C GLY A 15 23.54 12.17 31.94
N SER A 16 23.71 11.72 33.18
CA SER A 16 22.95 10.60 33.74
C SER A 16 21.51 11.04 33.98
N THR A 17 20.62 10.76 33.04
CA THR A 17 19.18 10.73 33.29
C THR A 17 18.68 9.36 32.87
N LEU A 18 18.59 8.49 33.88
CA LEU A 18 18.03 7.17 33.82
C LEU A 18 16.52 7.30 33.51
N CYS A 19 16.15 7.32 32.24
CA CYS A 19 14.76 7.19 31.81
C CYS A 19 14.58 5.80 31.19
N THR A 20 14.56 4.79 32.05
CA THR A 20 14.23 3.42 31.68
C THR A 20 12.71 3.31 31.54
N CYS A 21 12.13 3.98 30.54
CA CYS A 21 10.78 3.64 30.09
C CYS A 21 10.88 2.40 29.20
N LEU A 22 11.08 1.24 29.84
CA LEU A 22 10.83 -0.05 29.20
C LEU A 22 9.30 -0.20 29.08
N ALA A 23 8.71 0.55 28.15
CA ALA A 23 7.38 0.26 27.69
C ALA A 23 7.48 -1.06 26.92
N ALA A 24 7.25 -2.16 27.63
CA ALA A 24 6.94 -3.42 27.00
C ALA A 24 5.64 -3.20 26.23
N VAL A 25 5.76 -2.76 24.97
CA VAL A 25 4.68 -2.88 23.99
C VAL A 25 4.52 -4.39 23.86
N ARG A 26 3.61 -4.94 24.65
CA ARG A 26 3.05 -6.25 24.34
C ARG A 26 2.45 -6.08 22.95
N LEU A 27 3.13 -6.63 21.96
CA LEU A 27 2.51 -6.98 20.70
C LEU A 27 1.48 -8.05 21.06
N ALA A 28 0.33 -7.62 21.57
CA ALA A 28 -0.83 -8.46 21.60
C ALA A 28 -1.07 -8.82 20.15
N ALA A 29 -0.76 -10.06 19.78
CA ALA A 29 -1.24 -10.65 18.56
C ALA A 29 -2.75 -10.35 18.55
N GLN A 30 -3.18 -9.47 17.64
CA GLN A 30 -4.60 -9.27 17.46
C GLN A 30 -5.17 -10.65 17.14
N PRO A 31 -6.21 -11.10 17.86
CA PRO A 31 -6.89 -12.33 17.49
C PRO A 31 -7.21 -12.23 16.01
N SER A 32 -6.76 -13.22 15.25
CA SER A 32 -7.10 -13.40 13.85
C SER A 32 -8.58 -13.12 13.70
N SER A 33 -8.90 -12.12 12.86
CA SER A 33 -10.22 -11.77 12.35
C SER A 33 -11.36 -12.57 12.99
N SER A 34 -12.22 -11.89 13.76
CA SER A 34 -13.54 -12.40 14.13
C SER A 34 -14.09 -13.19 12.95
N PRO A 35 -14.58 -14.44 13.12
CA PRO A 35 -15.17 -15.18 12.01
C PRO A 35 -16.15 -14.24 11.36
N GLN A 36 -15.87 -13.84 10.11
CA GLN A 36 -16.85 -13.10 9.35
C GLN A 36 -18.02 -14.05 9.31
N THR A 37 -19.11 -13.68 9.99
CA THR A 37 -20.40 -14.30 9.76
C THR A 37 -20.59 -14.18 8.27
N VAL A 38 -20.42 -15.31 7.55
CA VAL A 38 -20.78 -15.39 6.14
C VAL A 38 -22.19 -14.85 6.11
N ALA A 39 -22.37 -13.67 5.51
CA ALA A 39 -23.67 -13.05 5.42
C ALA A 39 -24.56 -14.10 4.76
N THR A 40 -25.46 -14.70 5.53
CA THR A 40 -26.39 -15.69 5.02
C THR A 40 -27.09 -15.02 3.86
N ALA A 41 -27.00 -15.63 2.68
CA ALA A 41 -27.66 -15.12 1.48
C ALA A 41 -29.09 -14.70 1.85
N PRO A 42 -29.59 -13.55 1.36
CA PRO A 42 -30.91 -13.04 1.75
C PRO A 42 -31.91 -14.18 1.61
N GLU A 43 -32.72 -14.44 2.64
CA GLU A 43 -33.50 -15.68 2.82
C GLU A 43 -34.32 -16.08 1.57
N GLY A 44 -34.68 -15.12 0.71
CA GLY A 44 -35.36 -15.37 -0.57
C GLY A 44 -34.51 -15.96 -1.70
N ARG A 45 -33.16 -15.86 -1.66
CA ARG A 45 -32.29 -16.42 -2.71
C ARG A 45 -32.16 -17.94 -2.60
N ALA A 46 -32.10 -18.47 -1.38
CA ALA A 46 -32.02 -19.92 -1.14
C ALA A 46 -33.35 -20.65 -1.34
N ALA A 47 -34.47 -19.96 -1.08
CA ALA A 47 -35.81 -20.52 -1.20
C ALA A 47 -36.31 -20.72 -2.64
N ASN A 48 -35.70 -20.06 -3.63
CA ASN A 48 -36.07 -20.21 -5.04
C ASN A 48 -35.42 -21.47 -5.64
N PRO A 49 -36.19 -22.48 -6.11
CA PRO A 49 -35.64 -23.70 -6.72
C PRO A 49 -34.72 -23.42 -7.91
N ALA A 50 -34.94 -22.32 -8.65
CA ALA A 50 -34.09 -21.91 -9.76
C ALA A 50 -32.65 -21.55 -9.34
N ASN A 51 -32.41 -21.31 -8.04
CA ASN A 51 -31.10 -20.97 -7.50
C ASN A 51 -30.35 -22.18 -6.90
N GLN A 52 -30.95 -23.37 -6.83
CA GLN A 52 -30.31 -24.54 -6.20
C GLN A 52 -28.94 -24.87 -6.82
N GLY A 53 -28.82 -24.79 -8.15
CA GLY A 53 -27.54 -24.99 -8.83
C GLY A 53 -26.49 -23.93 -8.48
N ARG A 54 -26.91 -22.67 -8.28
CA ARG A 54 -26.01 -21.59 -7.84
C ARG A 54 -25.55 -21.80 -6.40
N LEU A 55 -26.45 -22.20 -5.49
CA LEU A 55 -26.10 -22.48 -4.10
C LEU A 55 -25.11 -23.64 -3.99
N ALA A 56 -25.29 -24.70 -4.78
CA ALA A 56 -24.36 -25.83 -4.81
C ALA A 56 -22.97 -25.40 -5.31
N LEU A 57 -22.91 -24.54 -6.32
CA LEU A 57 -21.64 -23.96 -6.79
C LEU A 57 -21.01 -23.06 -5.72
N ASP A 58 -21.78 -22.16 -5.10
CA ASP A 58 -21.31 -21.26 -4.05
C ASP A 58 -20.69 -22.07 -2.90
N GLN A 59 -21.40 -23.09 -2.40
CA GLN A 59 -20.90 -23.98 -1.34
C GLN A 59 -19.62 -24.73 -1.74
N TYR A 60 -19.54 -25.20 -2.98
CA TYR A 60 -18.35 -25.88 -3.48
C TYR A 60 -17.13 -24.94 -3.52
N LEU A 61 -17.31 -23.72 -4.04
CA LEU A 61 -16.26 -22.70 -4.11
C LEU A 61 -15.84 -22.22 -2.72
N ASP A 62 -16.80 -22.07 -1.80
CA ASP A 62 -16.53 -21.73 -0.40
C ASP A 62 -15.70 -22.83 0.29
N GLY A 63 -15.99 -24.10 0.00
CA GLY A 63 -15.19 -25.23 0.49
C GLY A 63 -13.74 -25.17 0.00
N ILE A 64 -13.51 -24.82 -1.27
CA ILE A 64 -12.17 -24.60 -1.82
C ILE A 64 -11.48 -23.42 -1.13
N ALA A 65 -12.19 -22.29 -0.97
CA ALA A 65 -11.66 -21.10 -0.32
C ALA A 65 -11.25 -21.37 1.14
N ALA A 66 -12.09 -22.08 1.89
CA ALA A 66 -11.82 -22.48 3.27
C ALA A 66 -10.57 -23.36 3.37
N GLN A 67 -10.39 -24.30 2.43
CA GLN A 67 -9.20 -25.14 2.38
C GLN A 67 -7.91 -24.34 2.10
N PHE A 68 -7.95 -23.39 1.15
CA PHE A 68 -6.80 -22.52 0.89
C PHE A 68 -6.48 -21.60 2.07
N GLU A 69 -7.51 -21.07 2.72
CA GLU A 69 -7.35 -20.18 3.88
C GLU A 69 -6.75 -20.92 5.08
N ALA A 70 -7.21 -22.14 5.36
CA ALA A 70 -6.63 -22.99 6.41
C ALA A 70 -5.14 -23.30 6.14
N ASN A 71 -4.80 -23.66 4.90
CA ASN A 71 -3.42 -23.93 4.49
C ASN A 71 -2.53 -22.68 4.62
N ARG A 72 -3.03 -21.52 4.18
CA ARG A 72 -2.33 -20.24 4.29
C ARG A 72 -2.09 -19.88 5.75
N SER A 73 -3.12 -20.01 6.59
CA SER A 73 -3.06 -19.69 8.02
C SER A 73 -2.07 -20.58 8.76
N ALA A 74 -2.07 -21.90 8.52
CA ALA A 74 -1.08 -22.81 9.09
C ALA A 74 0.36 -22.47 8.64
N ALA A 75 0.56 -22.15 7.36
CA ALA A 75 1.86 -21.76 6.84
C ALA A 75 2.38 -20.44 7.42
N VAL A 76 1.50 -19.47 7.70
CA VAL A 76 1.87 -18.22 8.38
C VAL A 76 2.19 -18.48 9.85
N ALA A 77 1.40 -19.29 10.54
CA ALA A 77 1.60 -19.61 11.96
C ALA A 77 2.95 -20.30 12.25
N ALA A 78 3.49 -21.04 11.28
CA ALA A 78 4.80 -21.69 11.37
C ALA A 78 6.01 -20.74 11.21
N VAL A 79 5.79 -19.44 10.93
CA VAL A 79 6.85 -18.44 10.79
C VAL A 79 7.20 -17.86 12.17
N HIS A 80 8.40 -18.15 12.67
CA HIS A 80 8.88 -17.72 13.99
C HIS A 80 10.16 -16.87 13.94
N THR A 81 10.80 -16.78 12.78
CA THR A 81 12.09 -16.08 12.62
C THR A 81 12.07 -15.15 11.41
N ARG A 82 12.96 -14.14 11.43
CA ARG A 82 13.17 -13.22 10.29
C ARG A 82 13.48 -13.98 9.00
N ALA A 83 14.36 -14.98 9.05
CA ALA A 83 14.74 -15.78 7.90
C ALA A 83 13.55 -16.55 7.30
N GLN A 84 12.69 -17.13 8.14
CA GLN A 84 11.46 -17.79 7.68
C GLN A 84 10.47 -16.78 7.06
N ALA A 85 10.36 -15.58 7.63
CA ALA A 85 9.51 -14.52 7.09
C ALA A 85 9.99 -14.05 5.70
N GLU A 86 11.30 -13.84 5.54
CA GLU A 86 11.93 -13.47 4.26
C GLU A 86 11.76 -14.57 3.21
N ALA A 87 11.96 -15.84 3.59
CA ALA A 87 11.72 -16.97 2.68
C ALA A 87 10.26 -17.02 2.21
N ARG A 88 9.30 -16.78 3.12
CA ARG A 88 7.88 -16.70 2.76
C ARG A 88 7.59 -15.49 1.87
N GLN A 89 8.18 -14.34 2.14
CA GLN A 89 8.04 -13.13 1.32
C GLN A 89 8.48 -13.40 -0.12
N ALA A 90 9.66 -14.01 -0.30
CA ALA A 90 10.16 -14.38 -1.62
C ALA A 90 9.23 -15.36 -2.34
N LYS A 91 8.72 -16.38 -1.62
CA LYS A 91 7.74 -17.33 -2.17
C LYS A 91 6.45 -16.65 -2.63
N VAL A 92 5.85 -15.82 -1.78
CA VAL A 92 4.60 -15.12 -2.11
C VAL A 92 4.81 -14.15 -3.27
N HIS A 93 5.92 -13.43 -3.29
CA HIS A 93 6.26 -12.52 -4.39
C HIS A 93 6.37 -13.28 -5.73
N ALA A 94 7.08 -14.42 -5.75
CA ALA A 94 7.18 -15.27 -6.94
C ALA A 94 5.81 -15.82 -7.38
N GLN A 95 4.97 -16.23 -6.43
CA GLN A 95 3.61 -16.69 -6.72
C GLN A 95 2.75 -15.58 -7.33
N ILE A 96 2.76 -14.37 -6.77
CA ILE A 96 2.02 -13.23 -7.30
C ILE A 96 2.46 -12.94 -8.75
N LEU A 97 3.77 -12.87 -9.01
CA LEU A 97 4.29 -12.67 -10.37
C LEU A 97 3.90 -13.81 -11.32
N SER A 98 3.87 -15.06 -10.85
CA SER A 98 3.39 -16.17 -11.68
C SER A 98 1.91 -16.07 -12.04
N LEU A 99 1.08 -15.52 -11.13
CA LEU A 99 -0.36 -15.43 -11.30
C LEU A 99 -0.79 -14.23 -12.15
N ILE A 100 -0.15 -13.07 -11.95
CA ILE A 100 -0.44 -11.86 -12.74
C ILE A 100 0.29 -11.86 -14.09
N GLY A 101 1.20 -12.81 -14.31
CA GLY A 101 2.14 -12.83 -15.43
C GLY A 101 3.38 -11.96 -15.16
N ALA A 102 4.30 -11.93 -16.12
CA ALA A 102 5.48 -11.08 -16.00
C ALA A 102 5.08 -9.60 -15.98
N LEU A 103 5.75 -8.80 -15.13
CA LEU A 103 5.63 -7.34 -15.21
C LEU A 103 6.13 -6.86 -16.58
N PRO A 104 5.50 -5.84 -17.18
CA PRO A 104 5.97 -5.29 -18.44
C PRO A 104 7.40 -4.75 -18.31
N ALA A 105 8.14 -4.74 -19.42
CA ALA A 105 9.46 -4.14 -19.46
C ALA A 105 9.37 -2.66 -19.08
N ARG A 106 10.33 -2.17 -18.28
CA ARG A 106 10.38 -0.75 -17.92
C ARG A 106 10.63 0.08 -19.18
N THR A 107 9.82 1.11 -19.37
CA THR A 107 9.99 2.11 -20.43
C THR A 107 10.38 3.46 -19.83
N PRO A 108 11.02 4.35 -20.60
CA PRO A 108 11.20 5.73 -20.18
C PRO A 108 9.83 6.35 -19.85
N LEU A 109 9.78 7.10 -18.74
CA LEU A 109 8.57 7.81 -18.33
C LEU A 109 8.39 9.06 -19.21
N ASP A 110 7.38 9.07 -20.08
CA ASP A 110 6.89 10.30 -20.74
C ASP A 110 5.75 10.87 -19.91
N ALA A 111 6.06 11.79 -18.99
CA ALA A 111 5.09 12.48 -18.15
C ALA A 111 5.07 13.98 -18.46
N LYS A 112 3.87 14.54 -18.61
CA LYS A 112 3.62 15.94 -18.94
C LYS A 112 2.68 16.55 -17.93
N VAL A 113 3.03 17.74 -17.42
CA VAL A 113 2.08 18.57 -16.67
C VAL A 113 1.24 19.33 -17.69
N ILE A 114 -0.05 19.02 -17.74
CA ILE A 114 -1.00 19.61 -18.71
C ILE A 114 -1.83 20.75 -18.11
N GLY A 115 -1.71 20.97 -16.80
CA GLY A 115 -2.35 22.07 -16.10
C GLY A 115 -1.96 22.13 -14.63
N GLU A 116 -2.19 23.27 -14.02
CA GLU A 116 -1.93 23.50 -12.60
C GLU A 116 -3.03 24.37 -12.00
N THR A 117 -3.49 24.03 -10.79
CA THR A 117 -4.47 24.80 -10.03
C THR A 117 -3.88 25.10 -8.64
N PRO A 118 -3.74 26.38 -8.25
CA PRO A 118 -3.31 26.73 -6.90
C PRO A 118 -4.39 26.38 -5.88
N ALA A 119 -3.96 25.99 -4.69
CA ALA A 119 -4.81 25.72 -3.54
C ALA A 119 -4.13 26.27 -2.27
N ASP A 120 -4.83 26.20 -1.15
CA ASP A 120 -4.33 26.72 0.11
C ASP A 120 -3.21 25.83 0.70
N GLY A 121 -1.96 26.28 0.53
CA GLY A 121 -0.73 25.65 1.02
C GLY A 121 -0.11 24.60 0.08
N PHE A 122 -0.69 24.41 -1.11
CA PHE A 122 -0.22 23.47 -2.13
C PHE A 122 -0.78 23.82 -3.50
N ARG A 123 -0.30 23.15 -4.54
CA ARG A 123 -0.84 23.22 -5.90
C ARG A 123 -1.17 21.84 -6.44
N ILE A 124 -2.22 21.75 -7.25
CA ILE A 124 -2.64 20.52 -7.92
C ILE A 124 -2.15 20.59 -9.35
N ARG A 125 -1.27 19.66 -9.74
CA ARG A 125 -0.81 19.48 -11.12
C ARG A 125 -1.59 18.36 -11.77
N LYS A 126 -2.16 18.65 -12.94
CA LYS A 126 -2.75 17.64 -13.81
C LYS A 126 -1.63 17.02 -14.62
N VAL A 127 -1.39 15.73 -14.42
CA VAL A 127 -0.31 14.99 -15.05
C VAL A 127 -0.92 13.99 -16.03
N LEU A 128 -0.39 13.95 -17.23
CA LEU A 128 -0.64 12.91 -18.22
C LEU A 128 0.68 12.16 -18.43
N PHE A 129 0.68 10.83 -18.27
CA PHE A 129 1.89 10.05 -18.51
C PHE A 129 1.62 8.72 -19.20
N GLU A 130 2.63 8.17 -19.85
CA GLU A 130 2.58 6.83 -20.44
C GLU A 130 2.99 5.76 -19.41
N SER A 131 2.05 4.90 -19.01
CA SER A 131 2.35 3.75 -18.12
C SER A 131 2.95 2.57 -18.89
N GLN A 132 2.63 2.49 -20.19
CA GLN A 132 3.24 1.66 -21.22
C GLN A 132 3.25 2.48 -22.52
N PRO A 133 4.03 2.11 -23.55
CA PRO A 133 4.08 2.87 -24.80
C PRO A 133 2.69 3.10 -25.38
N LYS A 134 2.31 4.36 -25.56
CA LYS A 134 0.99 4.80 -26.07
C LYS A 134 -0.20 4.44 -25.16
N PHE A 135 0.06 4.06 -23.90
CA PHE A 135 -0.97 3.82 -22.89
C PHE A 135 -0.95 4.96 -21.87
N TYR A 136 -1.89 5.90 -22.02
CA TYR A 136 -1.95 7.11 -21.22
C TYR A 136 -2.72 6.91 -19.91
N VAL A 137 -2.19 7.47 -18.84
CA VAL A 137 -2.81 7.54 -17.52
C VAL A 137 -2.86 9.00 -17.08
N THR A 138 -4.04 9.43 -16.62
CA THR A 138 -4.25 10.73 -15.98
C THR A 138 -4.00 10.64 -14.49
N ALA A 139 -3.51 11.73 -13.91
CA ALA A 139 -3.27 11.82 -12.49
C ALA A 139 -3.35 13.26 -11.98
N LEU A 140 -3.70 13.38 -10.71
CA LEU A 140 -3.61 14.60 -9.92
C LEU A 140 -2.42 14.50 -8.95
N LEU A 141 -1.44 15.37 -9.17
CA LEU A 141 -0.25 15.49 -8.34
C LEU A 141 -0.37 16.72 -7.42
N TYR A 142 -0.54 16.47 -6.14
CA TYR A 142 -0.64 17.49 -5.10
C TYR A 142 0.76 17.79 -4.58
N VAL A 143 1.22 19.03 -4.78
CA VAL A 143 2.58 19.45 -4.44
C VAL A 143 2.51 20.56 -3.39
N PRO A 144 3.07 20.37 -2.19
CA PRO A 144 3.11 21.41 -1.17
C PRO A 144 3.88 22.64 -1.66
N ASP A 145 3.49 23.82 -1.18
CA ASP A 145 4.20 25.05 -1.45
C ASP A 145 5.51 25.16 -0.64
N GLY A 146 6.35 26.11 -1.05
CA GLY A 146 7.69 26.31 -0.49
C GLY A 146 8.68 25.18 -0.81
N GLN A 147 9.82 25.22 -0.13
CA GLN A 147 10.88 24.20 -0.24
C GLN A 147 10.82 23.22 0.94
N PRO A 148 11.16 21.93 0.74
CA PRO A 148 11.32 21.01 1.84
C PRO A 148 12.50 21.41 2.73
N ALA A 149 12.34 21.27 4.05
CA ALA A 149 13.40 21.55 5.02
C ALA A 149 14.67 20.70 4.80
N THR A 150 14.54 19.51 4.23
CA THR A 150 15.63 18.54 4.02
C THR A 150 15.90 18.23 2.55
N GLY A 151 15.45 19.10 1.62
CA GLY A 151 15.70 18.96 0.17
C GLY A 151 14.83 17.93 -0.57
N LYS A 152 14.27 16.92 0.11
CA LYS A 152 13.30 15.96 -0.44
C LYS A 152 11.99 15.99 0.33
N ARG A 153 10.88 15.73 -0.35
CA ARG A 153 9.56 15.51 0.26
C ARG A 153 9.23 14.03 0.28
N ALA A 154 8.58 13.57 1.33
CA ALA A 154 7.93 12.26 1.33
C ALA A 154 6.79 12.27 0.29
N ALA A 155 6.55 11.13 -0.35
CA ALA A 155 5.52 10.98 -1.37
C ALA A 155 4.55 9.85 -1.00
N ILE A 156 3.27 10.06 -1.31
CA ILE A 156 2.18 9.10 -1.12
C ILE A 156 1.60 8.80 -2.49
N LEU A 157 1.53 7.52 -2.83
CA LEU A 157 0.74 7.02 -3.94
C LEU A 157 -0.64 6.68 -3.41
N MET A 158 -1.68 7.30 -3.98
CA MET A 158 -3.06 7.05 -3.62
C MET A 158 -3.78 6.41 -4.80
N THR A 159 -4.52 5.35 -4.51
CA THR A 159 -5.26 4.57 -5.50
C THR A 159 -6.76 4.77 -5.23
N PRO A 160 -7.52 5.39 -6.15
CA PRO A 160 -8.94 5.60 -5.98
C PRO A 160 -9.69 4.28 -5.79
N GLY A 161 -10.77 4.32 -5.01
CA GLY A 161 -11.74 3.22 -4.95
C GLY A 161 -12.63 3.17 -6.19
N HIS A 162 -13.61 2.26 -6.20
CA HIS A 162 -14.58 2.08 -7.31
C HIS A 162 -15.63 3.21 -7.43
N ALA A 163 -15.34 4.41 -6.91
CA ALA A 163 -16.26 5.53 -7.00
C ALA A 163 -16.20 6.15 -8.39
N ALA A 164 -17.35 6.58 -8.92
CA ALA A 164 -17.44 7.24 -10.23
C ALA A 164 -16.65 8.56 -10.33
N SER A 165 -16.22 9.12 -9.19
CA SER A 165 -15.38 10.30 -9.13
C SER A 165 -13.91 10.04 -9.45
N GLY A 166 -13.47 8.78 -9.54
CA GLY A 166 -12.07 8.43 -9.81
C GLY A 166 -11.09 9.13 -8.86
N GLU A 167 -9.96 9.55 -9.42
CA GLU A 167 -8.92 10.39 -8.78
C GLU A 167 -9.41 11.71 -8.17
N ALA A 168 -10.56 12.23 -8.59
CA ALA A 168 -11.11 13.46 -8.02
C ALA A 168 -11.76 13.23 -6.63
N GLY A 169 -12.23 12.00 -6.36
CA GLY A 169 -12.82 11.64 -5.06
C GLY A 169 -11.81 11.66 -3.91
N ASP A 170 -10.54 11.54 -4.26
CA ASP A 170 -9.38 11.50 -3.38
C ASP A 170 -8.94 12.89 -2.87
N ALA A 171 -9.43 13.97 -3.50
CA ALA A 171 -8.98 15.34 -3.26
C ALA A 171 -9.00 15.79 -1.78
N PRO A 172 -10.03 15.47 -0.96
CA PRO A 172 -10.03 15.88 0.45
C PRO A 172 -8.86 15.28 1.25
N MET A 173 -8.56 14.00 1.04
CA MET A 173 -7.48 13.31 1.74
C MET A 173 -6.11 13.75 1.20
N ALA A 174 -5.97 13.88 -0.12
CA ALA A 174 -4.76 14.38 -0.76
C ALA A 174 -4.38 15.80 -0.27
N ALA A 175 -5.36 16.69 -0.13
CA ALA A 175 -5.16 18.05 0.35
C ALA A 175 -4.65 18.09 1.79
N ILE A 176 -5.15 17.20 2.67
CA ILE A 176 -4.66 17.09 4.05
C ILE A 176 -3.17 16.71 4.06
N PHE A 177 -2.80 15.68 3.31
CA PHE A 177 -1.40 15.26 3.23
C PHE A 177 -0.50 16.33 2.59
N ALA A 178 -0.97 17.00 1.53
CA ALA A 178 -0.22 18.06 0.87
C ALA A 178 0.07 19.24 1.82
N ARG A 179 -0.93 19.68 2.59
CA ARG A 179 -0.73 20.73 3.62
C ARG A 179 0.26 20.31 4.71
N ASN A 180 0.40 19.01 4.96
CA ASN A 180 1.39 18.46 5.90
C ASN A 180 2.76 18.17 5.25
N GLY A 181 2.99 18.64 4.02
CA GLY A 181 4.31 18.60 3.37
C GLY A 181 4.60 17.35 2.54
N PHE A 182 3.61 16.47 2.35
CA PHE A 182 3.73 15.29 1.48
C PHE A 182 3.39 15.62 0.03
N ILE A 183 4.13 15.05 -0.91
CA ILE A 183 3.68 14.99 -2.30
C ILE A 183 2.65 13.86 -2.39
N VAL A 184 1.51 14.08 -3.04
CA VAL A 184 0.51 13.03 -3.24
C VAL A 184 0.24 12.86 -4.72
N LEU A 185 0.34 11.63 -5.23
CA LEU A 185 -0.07 11.28 -6.59
C LEU A 185 -1.31 10.39 -6.48
N SER A 186 -2.45 10.89 -6.96
CA SER A 186 -3.64 10.08 -7.22
C SER A 186 -3.80 9.93 -8.73
N TYR A 187 -4.07 8.72 -9.21
CA TYR A 187 -4.18 8.40 -10.63
C TYR A 187 -5.42 7.57 -10.90
N ASP A 188 -6.02 7.73 -12.08
CA ASP A 188 -7.17 6.93 -12.48
C ASP A 188 -6.77 5.46 -12.77
N PRO A 189 -7.47 4.48 -12.18
CA PRO A 189 -7.29 3.08 -12.54
C PRO A 189 -7.80 2.81 -13.97
N ILE A 190 -7.45 1.66 -14.52
CA ILE A 190 -8.02 1.20 -15.79
C ILE A 190 -9.51 0.87 -15.59
N GLY A 191 -10.39 1.41 -16.46
CA GLY A 191 -11.82 1.08 -16.50
C GLY A 191 -12.71 2.25 -16.13
#